data_AF-A0A957GSV0-F1
#
_entry.id   AF-A0A957GSV0-F1
#
_cell.length_a   1.000
_cell.length_b   1.000
_cell.length_c   1.000
_cell.angle_alpha   90.00
_cell.angle_beta   90.00
_cell.angle_gamma   90.00
#
_symmetry.space_group_name_H-M   'P 1'
#
loop_
_entity.id
_entity.type
_entity.pdbx_description
1 polymer ?
#
loop_
_entity_poly.entity_id
_entity_poly.type
_entity_poly.pdbx_seq_one_letter_code
_entity_poly.pdbx_strand_id
1 'polypeptide(L)'
;MDNPAVVIDNGSDLIKIGFAGEDEPRAVFPAIVGRPRSGRMRYIGDEALFQRTSLTLNYPIKHGIVTNWEDMEAIWRHVFYNELG
;
A
#
# COMPACT_ATOMS: atom_id res chain seq x y z
N MET A 1 23.46 -9.61 -13.68
CA MET A 1 22.10 -9.92 -13.19
C MET A 1 21.24 -8.77 -13.63
N ASP A 2 20.17 -9.05 -14.36
CA ASP A 2 19.15 -8.03 -14.62
C ASP A 2 18.41 -7.79 -13.30
N ASN A 3 18.49 -6.57 -12.80
CA ASN A 3 17.61 -6.08 -11.74
C ASN A 3 16.52 -5.25 -12.43
N PRO A 4 15.39 -5.85 -12.81
CA PRO A 4 14.34 -5.11 -13.47
C PRO A 4 13.84 -3.99 -12.54
N ALA A 5 13.49 -2.85 -13.12
CA ALA A 5 12.94 -1.74 -12.36
C ALA A 5 11.61 -2.14 -11.71
N VAL A 6 11.38 -1.73 -10.47
CA VAL A 6 10.08 -1.83 -9.82
C VAL A 6 9.18 -0.71 -10.32
N VAL A 7 7.96 -1.05 -10.71
CA VAL A 7 6.91 -0.10 -11.09
C VAL A 7 5.87 -0.07 -9.98
N ILE A 8 5.57 1.13 -9.45
CA ILE A 8 4.55 1.35 -8.42
C ILE A 8 3.60 2.45 -8.92
N ASP A 9 2.36 2.09 -9.23
CA ASP A 9 1.27 3.02 -9.51
C ASP A 9 0.55 3.36 -8.19
N ASN A 10 0.68 4.63 -7.76
CA ASN A 10 0.16 5.12 -6.49
C ASN A 10 -1.21 5.79 -6.70
N GLY A 11 -2.26 4.98 -6.84
CA GLY A 11 -3.63 5.47 -6.96
C GLY A 11 -4.24 5.88 -5.62
N SER A 12 -5.24 6.76 -5.66
CA SER A 12 -6.01 7.14 -4.45
C SER A 12 -6.72 5.96 -3.79
N ASP A 13 -7.20 5.02 -4.61
CA ASP A 13 -7.95 3.86 -4.11
C ASP A 13 -7.09 2.61 -4.05
N LEU A 14 -6.24 2.41 -5.06
CA LEU A 14 -5.47 1.18 -5.26
C LEU A 14 -3.99 1.48 -5.51
N ILE A 15 -3.14 0.71 -4.87
CA ILE A 15 -1.74 0.55 -5.21
C ILE A 15 -1.63 -0.63 -6.19
N LYS A 16 -0.87 -0.45 -7.27
CA LYS A 16 -0.54 -1.54 -8.20
C LYS A 16 0.97 -1.63 -8.34
N ILE A 17 1.51 -2.83 -8.32
CA ILE A 17 2.95 -3.06 -8.34
C ILE A 17 3.35 -4.18 -9.27
N GLY A 18 4.57 -4.11 -9.81
CA GLY A 18 5.17 -5.15 -10.63
C GLY A 18 6.58 -4.77 -11.05
N PHE A 19 7.17 -5.57 -11.93
CA PHE A 19 8.48 -5.28 -12.53
C PHE A 19 8.33 -4.82 -13.97
N ALA A 20 9.25 -3.96 -14.42
CA ALA A 20 9.28 -3.48 -15.79
C ALA A 20 9.42 -4.66 -16.78
N GLY A 21 8.55 -4.68 -17.78
CA GLY A 21 8.49 -5.74 -18.80
C GLY A 21 7.42 -6.80 -18.55
N GLU A 22 6.71 -6.76 -17.43
CA GLU A 22 5.55 -7.63 -17.19
C GLU A 22 4.27 -7.07 -17.84
N ASP A 23 3.39 -7.96 -18.30
CA ASP A 23 2.13 -7.60 -18.97
C ASP A 23 1.05 -7.10 -17.99
N GLU A 24 1.10 -7.57 -16.74
CA GLU A 24 0.12 -7.28 -15.69
C GLU A 24 0.82 -6.99 -14.35
N PRO A 25 0.20 -6.22 -13.44
CA PRO A 25 0.75 -6.01 -12.10
C PRO A 25 0.78 -7.32 -11.32
N ARG A 26 1.85 -7.56 -10.55
CA ARG A 26 1.96 -8.71 -9.63
C ARG A 26 1.00 -8.65 -8.47
N ALA A 27 0.73 -7.44 -7.97
CA ALA A 27 -0.20 -7.22 -6.88
C ALA A 27 -0.97 -5.90 -7.06
N VAL A 28 -2.22 -5.94 -6.60
CA VAL A 28 -3.13 -4.81 -6.59
C VAL A 28 -3.87 -4.83 -5.25
N PHE A 29 -3.73 -3.79 -4.45
CA PHE A 29 -4.35 -3.73 -3.11
C PHE A 29 -4.80 -2.31 -2.74
N PRO A 30 -5.73 -2.15 -1.77
CA PRO A 30 -6.22 -0.84 -1.35
C PRO A 30 -5.12 0.08 -0.81
N ALA A 31 -5.12 1.35 -1.22
CA ALA A 31 -4.21 2.38 -0.73
C ALA A 31 -4.64 2.90 0.66
N ILE A 32 -4.65 2.01 1.67
CA ILE A 32 -5.15 2.30 3.01
C ILE A 32 -4.19 1.85 4.11
N VAL A 33 -4.22 2.59 5.22
CA VAL A 33 -3.54 2.24 6.47
C VAL A 33 -4.56 2.16 7.60
N GLY A 34 -4.69 0.99 8.21
CA GLY A 34 -5.52 0.75 9.38
C GLY A 34 -4.73 0.81 10.67
N ARG A 35 -5.25 1.50 11.68
CA ARG A 35 -4.68 1.56 13.04
C ARG A 35 -5.70 1.12 14.09
N PRO A 36 -5.33 0.23 15.03
CA PRO A 36 -6.20 -0.12 16.15
C PRO A 36 -6.33 1.05 17.12
N ARG A 37 -7.41 1.08 17.91
CA ARG A 37 -7.61 2.10 18.96
C ARG A 37 -6.53 2.09 20.03
N SER A 38 -5.99 0.92 20.33
CA SER A 38 -4.86 0.73 21.23
C SER A 38 -3.77 -0.10 20.54
N GLY A 39 -2.52 0.32 20.72
CA GLY A 39 -1.36 -0.33 20.10
C GLY A 39 -0.70 0.50 19.01
N ARG A 40 0.45 0.02 18.54
CA ARG A 40 1.29 0.71 17.53
C ARG A 40 1.31 0.02 16.17
N MET A 41 0.66 -1.14 16.06
CA MET A 41 0.68 -1.94 14.83
C MET A 41 -0.14 -1.24 13.73
N ARG A 42 0.37 -1.30 12.50
CA ARG A 42 -0.30 -0.78 11.30
C ARG A 42 -0.68 -1.98 10.45
N TYR A 43 -1.89 -1.94 9.94
CA TYR A 43 -2.41 -2.86 8.95
C TYR A 43 -2.43 -2.12 7.62
N ILE A 44 -2.03 -2.78 6.53
CA ILE A 44 -1.95 -2.15 5.21
C ILE A 44 -2.82 -2.93 4.22
N GLY A 45 -3.40 -2.25 3.24
CA GLY A 45 -4.08 -2.90 2.12
C GLY A 45 -5.24 -3.78 2.54
N ASP A 46 -5.28 -5.00 2.01
CA ASP A 46 -6.39 -5.94 2.24
C ASP A 46 -6.53 -6.31 3.72
N GLU A 47 -5.43 -6.38 4.48
CA GLU A 47 -5.48 -6.72 5.90
C GLU A 47 -6.20 -5.62 6.71
N ALA A 48 -5.93 -4.35 6.37
CA ALA A 48 -6.63 -3.22 6.97
C ALA A 48 -8.12 -3.21 6.59
N LEU A 49 -8.43 -3.53 5.32
CA LEU A 49 -9.80 -3.57 4.85
C LEU A 49 -10.60 -4.70 5.49
N PHE A 50 -9.99 -5.88 5.63
CA PHE A 50 -10.57 -7.05 6.28
C PHE A 50 -10.95 -6.75 7.73
N GLN A 51 -10.12 -5.98 8.44
CA GLN A 51 -10.32 -5.61 9.84
C GLN A 51 -10.95 -4.21 10.02
N ARG A 52 -11.58 -3.65 8.98
CA ARG A 52 -12.11 -2.27 8.97
C ARG A 52 -13.04 -1.89 10.14
N THR A 53 -13.69 -2.86 10.79
CA THR A 53 -14.59 -2.60 11.92
C THR A 53 -13.86 -2.37 13.24
N SER A 54 -12.63 -2.87 13.37
CA SER A 54 -11.79 -2.71 14.57
C SER A 54 -10.69 -1.65 14.40
N LEU A 55 -10.49 -1.15 13.18
CA LEU A 55 -9.44 -0.21 12.83
C LEU A 55 -10.00 1.17 12.42
N THR A 56 -9.27 2.22 12.78
CA THR A 56 -9.41 3.52 12.13
C THR A 56 -8.64 3.47 10.81
N LEU A 57 -9.34 3.64 9.69
CA LEU A 57 -8.76 3.62 8.35
C LEU A 57 -8.38 5.01 7.88
N ASN A 58 -7.17 5.13 7.34
CA ASN A 58 -6.63 6.33 6.73
C ASN A 58 -6.30 6.09 5.26
N TYR A 59 -6.61 7.08 4.41
CA TYR A 59 -6.26 7.11 2.99
C TYR A 59 -5.19 8.18 2.77
N PRO A 60 -3.90 7.80 2.56
CA PRO A 60 -2.81 8.75 2.43
C PRO A 60 -2.86 9.58 1.15
N ILE A 61 -3.52 9.10 0.10
CA ILE A 61 -3.59 9.75 -1.20
C ILE A 61 -5.02 10.23 -1.45
N LYS A 62 -5.23 11.55 -1.55
CA LYS A 62 -6.55 12.14 -1.84
C LYS A 62 -6.49 12.89 -3.16
N HIS A 63 -7.37 12.53 -4.10
CA HIS A 63 -7.40 13.11 -5.45
C HIS A 63 -6.03 13.06 -6.15
N GLY A 64 -5.31 11.95 -6.02
CA GLY A 64 -3.96 11.77 -6.61
C GLY A 64 -2.83 12.52 -5.89
N ILE A 65 -3.11 13.21 -4.79
CA ILE A 65 -2.11 13.96 -4.01
C ILE A 65 -1.84 13.22 -2.71
N VAL A 66 -0.57 12.99 -2.39
CA VAL A 66 -0.17 12.47 -1.07
C VAL A 66 -0.43 13.55 -0.01
N THR A 67 -1.33 13.23 0.92
CA THR A 67 -1.74 14.09 2.04
C THR A 67 -1.24 13.61 3.40
N ASN A 68 -0.80 12.35 3.51
CA ASN A 68 -0.14 11.82 4.70
C ASN A 68 1.10 11.00 4.29
N TRP A 69 2.28 11.60 4.45
CA TRP A 69 3.55 10.99 4.06
C TRP A 69 3.98 9.83 4.97
N GLU A 70 3.62 9.85 6.26
CA GLU A 70 3.92 8.75 7.18
C GLU A 70 3.16 7.47 6.78
N ASP A 71 1.89 7.63 6.39
CA ASP A 71 1.06 6.54 5.89
C ASP A 71 1.54 6.06 4.52
N MET A 72 1.96 6.99 3.65
CA MET A 72 2.53 6.64 2.36
C MET A 72 3.81 5.82 2.49
N GLU A 73 4.71 6.21 3.40
CA GLU A 73 5.93 5.45 3.67
C GLU A 73 5.62 4.04 4.20
N ALA A 74 4.59 3.89 5.04
CA ALA A 74 4.15 2.58 5.51
C ALA A 74 3.66 1.68 4.36
N ILE A 75 2.91 2.25 3.40
CA ILE A 75 2.50 1.55 2.18
C ILE A 75 3.70 1.12 1.35
N TRP A 76 4.68 1.99 1.11
CA TRP A 76 5.86 1.61 0.34
C TRP A 76 6.70 0.53 1.01
N ARG A 77 6.84 0.55 2.35
CA ARG A 77 7.49 -0.55 3.06
C ARG A 77 6.74 -1.87 2.85
N HIS A 78 5.40 -1.85 2.88
CA HIS A 78 4.60 -3.03 2.61
C HIS A 78 4.81 -3.57 1.18
N VAL A 79 4.86 -2.69 0.18
CA VAL A 79 5.20 -3.06 -1.20
C VAL A 79 6.52 -3.83 -1.28
N PHE A 80 7.59 -3.28 -0.71
CA PHE A 80 8.92 -3.87 -0.85
C PHE A 80 9.14 -5.13 -0.01
N TYR A 81 8.54 -5.23 1.19
CA TYR A 81 8.83 -6.32 2.13
C TYR A 81 7.78 -7.43 2.14
N ASN A 82 6.54 -7.17 1.71
CA ASN A 82 5.45 -8.15 1.75
C ASN A 82 5.04 -8.60 0.36
N GLU A 83 4.94 -7.69 -0.61
CA GLU A 83 4.37 -8.01 -1.91
C GLU A 83 5.42 -8.38 -2.97
N LEU A 84 6.60 -7.75 -2.96
CA LEU A 84 7.69 -8.00 -3.93
C LEU A 84 8.84 -8.87 -3.40
N GLY A 85 8.70 -9.42 -2.19
CA GLY A 85 9.75 -10.14 -1.46
C GLY A 85 10.56 -11.14 -2.27
#